data_AF-A0A8D8FI17-F1
#
_entry.id   AF-A0A8D8FI17-F1
#
_cell.length_a   1.000
_cell.length_b   1.000
_cell.length_c   1.000
_cell.angle_alpha   90.00
_cell.angle_beta   90.00
_cell.angle_gamma   90.00
#
_symmetry.space_group_name_H-M   'P 1'
#
loop_
_entity.id
_entity.type
_entity.pdbx_description
1 polymer ?
#
loop_
_entity_poly.entity_id
_entity_poly.type
_entity_poly.pdbx_seq_one_letter_code
_entity_poly.pdbx_strand_id
1 'polypeptide(L)'
;MMEDPFFVVKDEVFKALNKTRGLYLRWRELNDALSGGTTAEAEWTTTELKNSLRSIEWDLEDLEDTISIVEKNPNKFKIDNKELSSRRQFIDATREEVKSMKDACMIINRNRDRDITARQPLLDNCENGGGSPHQQSKNFINNNCIIGNGSSGGTQHHGNNTLNNNN
;
A
#
# COMPACT_ATOMS: atom_id res chain seq x y z
N MET A 1 9.18 -43.53 18.07
CA MET A 1 9.89 -42.99 16.89
C MET A 1 10.06 -41.50 17.12
N MET A 2 11.19 -40.93 16.75
CA MET A 2 11.35 -39.47 16.74
C MET A 2 10.44 -38.93 15.64
N GLU A 3 9.60 -37.95 15.96
CA GLU A 3 8.76 -37.25 14.99
C GLU A 3 9.65 -36.60 13.93
N ASP A 4 9.28 -36.70 12.66
CA ASP A 4 10.07 -36.11 11.58
C ASP A 4 10.09 -34.58 11.75
N PRO A 5 11.28 -33.96 11.90
CA PRO A 5 11.41 -32.53 12.14
C PRO A 5 10.69 -31.67 11.10
N PHE A 6 10.52 -32.16 9.87
CA PHE A 6 9.78 -31.44 8.83
C PHE A 6 8.33 -31.17 9.24
N PHE A 7 7.63 -32.12 9.85
CA PHE A 7 6.23 -31.94 10.21
C PHE A 7 6.06 -30.99 11.40
N VAL A 8 7.00 -31.01 12.35
CA VAL A 8 7.02 -30.08 13.48
C VAL A 8 7.16 -28.64 12.97
N VAL A 9 8.17 -28.39 12.13
CA VAL A 9 8.41 -27.04 11.57
C VAL A 9 7.29 -26.64 10.62
N LYS A 10 6.74 -27.56 9.82
CA LYS A 10 5.56 -27.30 8.97
C LYS A 10 4.37 -26.79 9.80
N ASP A 11 4.10 -27.42 10.94
CA ASP A 11 3.01 -27.02 11.83
C ASP A 11 3.28 -25.66 12.48
N GLU A 12 4.54 -25.38 12.84
CA GLU A 12 4.97 -24.07 13.35
C GLU A 12 4.80 -22.97 12.29
N VAL A 13 5.24 -23.20 11.06
CA VAL A 13 5.05 -22.31 9.92
C VAL A 13 3.56 -22.07 9.67
N PHE A 14 2.72 -23.12 9.73
CA PHE A 14 1.28 -22.97 9.53
C PHE A 14 0.63 -22.10 10.63
N LYS A 15 1.04 -22.29 11.90
CA LYS A 15 0.57 -21.46 13.02
C LYS A 15 1.03 -20.00 12.87
N ALA A 16 2.30 -19.78 12.52
CA ALA A 16 2.85 -18.47 12.27
C ALA A 16 2.10 -17.77 11.14
N LEU A 17 1.90 -18.45 10.01
CA LEU A 17 1.18 -17.93 8.85
C LEU A 17 -0.27 -17.54 9.20
N ASN A 18 -0.98 -18.36 9.97
CA ASN A 18 -2.34 -18.01 10.42
C ASN A 18 -2.38 -16.76 11.29
N LYS A 19 -1.40 -16.60 12.20
CA LYS A 19 -1.26 -15.37 12.98
C LYS A 19 -0.96 -14.17 12.07
N THR A 20 -0.06 -14.35 11.10
CA THR A 20 0.31 -13.32 10.12
C THR A 20 -0.86 -12.90 9.24
N ARG A 21 -1.73 -13.83 8.82
CA ARG A 21 -2.98 -13.52 8.10
C ARG A 21 -3.88 -12.58 8.91
N GLY A 22 -4.08 -12.87 10.20
CA GLY A 22 -4.86 -12.00 11.09
C GLY A 22 -4.24 -10.60 11.21
N LEU A 23 -2.93 -10.53 11.38
CA LEU A 23 -2.19 -9.27 11.44
C LEU A 23 -2.28 -8.49 10.12
N TYR A 24 -2.22 -9.18 8.97
CA TYR A 24 -2.36 -8.58 7.65
C TYR A 24 -3.74 -7.98 7.42
N LEU A 25 -4.81 -8.64 7.90
CA LEU A 25 -6.17 -8.06 7.86
C LEU A 25 -6.26 -6.77 8.67
N ARG A 26 -5.73 -6.77 9.90
CA ARG A 26 -5.69 -5.56 10.73
C ARG A 26 -4.87 -4.44 10.07
N TRP A 27 -3.73 -4.80 9.50
CA TRP A 27 -2.89 -3.87 8.76
C TRP A 27 -3.64 -3.23 7.58
N ARG A 28 -4.41 -4.02 6.82
CA ARG A 28 -5.25 -3.51 5.72
C ARG A 28 -6.31 -2.55 6.21
N GLU A 29 -6.99 -2.86 7.32
CA GLU A 29 -8.00 -1.97 7.92
C GLU A 29 -7.37 -0.63 8.29
N LEU A 30 -6.24 -0.64 9.01
CA LEU A 30 -5.55 0.58 9.44
C LEU A 30 -5.04 1.44 8.29
N ASN A 31 -4.90 0.85 7.10
CA ASN A 31 -4.44 1.56 5.92
C ASN A 31 -5.57 1.88 4.93
N ASP A 32 -6.81 1.51 5.24
CA ASP A 32 -7.95 2.02 4.48
C ASP A 32 -8.21 3.49 4.86
N ALA A 33 -8.44 4.35 3.87
CA ALA A 33 -8.58 5.79 4.05
C ALA A 33 -9.82 6.17 4.89
N LEU A 34 -10.77 5.24 5.03
CA LEU A 34 -11.98 5.35 5.84
C LEU A 34 -11.76 4.96 7.31
N SER A 35 -10.65 4.31 7.63
CA SER A 35 -10.34 3.88 8.98
C SER A 35 -9.66 5.00 9.76
N GLY A 36 -10.33 5.48 10.81
CA GLY A 36 -9.78 6.44 11.79
C GLY A 36 -8.71 5.85 12.72
N GLY A 37 -7.86 4.94 12.21
CA GLY A 37 -6.78 4.31 12.99
C GLY A 37 -5.69 5.31 13.37
N THR A 38 -5.00 5.05 14.49
CA THR A 38 -3.90 5.91 14.94
C THR A 38 -2.61 5.62 14.15
N THR A 39 -1.78 6.64 13.90
CA THR A 39 -0.50 6.49 13.18
C THR A 39 0.43 5.49 13.88
N ALA A 40 0.51 5.53 15.21
CA ALA A 40 1.38 4.63 15.98
C ALA A 40 0.96 3.15 15.87
N GLU A 41 -0.34 2.86 15.90
CA GLU A 41 -0.85 1.50 15.72
C GLU A 41 -0.55 0.98 14.30
N ALA A 42 -0.71 1.82 13.28
CA ALA A 42 -0.39 1.47 11.90
C ALA A 42 1.11 1.15 11.71
N GLU A 43 2.00 1.94 12.32
CA GLU A 43 3.45 1.73 12.28
C GLU A 43 3.87 0.43 13.00
N TRP A 44 3.33 0.20 14.20
CA TRP A 44 3.59 -1.03 14.96
C TRP A 44 3.12 -2.25 14.18
N THR A 45 1.88 -2.22 13.67
CA THR A 45 1.28 -3.32 12.90
C THR A 45 2.10 -3.62 11.64
N THR A 46 2.55 -2.57 10.95
CA THR A 46 3.41 -2.72 9.75
C THR A 46 4.75 -3.38 10.08
N THR A 47 5.35 -3.00 11.21
CA THR A 47 6.64 -3.54 11.66
C THR A 47 6.51 -5.00 12.06
N GLU A 48 5.52 -5.31 12.88
CA GLU A 48 5.25 -6.67 13.35
C GLU A 48 4.93 -7.62 12.19
N LEU A 49 4.21 -7.13 11.18
CA LEU A 49 3.89 -7.89 9.97
C LEU A 49 5.15 -8.22 9.18
N LYS A 50 6.03 -7.24 8.96
CA LYS A 50 7.31 -7.47 8.26
C LYS A 50 8.19 -8.47 9.00
N ASN A 51 8.26 -8.38 10.33
CA ASN A 51 9.03 -9.29 11.15
C ASN A 51 8.49 -10.72 11.07
N SER A 52 7.16 -10.87 11.20
CA SER A 52 6.49 -12.17 11.10
C SER A 52 6.71 -12.82 9.73
N LEU A 53 6.54 -12.05 8.65
CA LEU A 53 6.78 -12.52 7.28
C LEU A 53 8.23 -12.96 7.10
N ARG A 54 9.20 -12.23 7.67
CA ARG A 54 10.63 -12.59 7.56
C ARG A 54 10.97 -13.86 8.33
N SER A 55 10.39 -14.04 9.52
CA SER A 55 10.56 -15.28 10.29
C SER A 55 10.07 -16.49 9.49
N ILE A 56 8.91 -16.37 8.86
CA ILE A 56 8.37 -17.45 8.01
C ILE A 56 9.29 -17.72 6.82
N GLU A 57 9.86 -16.69 6.17
CA GLU A 57 10.81 -16.91 5.07
C GLU A 57 12.03 -17.73 5.50
N TRP A 58 12.59 -17.46 6.68
CA TRP A 58 13.70 -18.23 7.21
C TRP A 58 13.32 -19.69 7.46
N ASP A 59 12.16 -19.94 8.08
CA ASP A 59 11.69 -21.31 8.29
C ASP A 59 11.50 -22.07 6.96
N LEU A 60 11.04 -21.38 5.90
CA LEU A 60 10.90 -21.97 4.57
C LEU A 60 12.25 -22.25 3.89
N GLU A 61 13.25 -21.38 4.09
CA GLU A 61 14.63 -21.60 3.61
C GLU A 61 15.21 -22.89 4.25
N ASP A 62 15.06 -23.06 5.56
CA ASP A 62 15.53 -24.25 6.29
C ASP A 62 14.79 -25.54 5.88
N LEU A 63 13.48 -25.46 5.63
CA LEU A 63 12.69 -26.58 5.12
C LEU A 63 13.12 -27.00 3.70
N GLU A 64 13.47 -26.04 2.84
CA GLU A 64 13.96 -26.32 1.49
C GLU A 64 15.35 -26.99 1.52
N ASP A 65 16.24 -26.53 2.40
CA ASP A 65 17.54 -27.16 2.63
C ASP A 65 17.38 -28.61 3.13
N THR A 66 16.41 -28.85 4.01
CA THR A 66 16.08 -30.20 4.49
C THR A 66 15.63 -31.11 3.34
N ILE A 67 14.78 -30.62 2.44
CA ILE A 67 14.37 -31.37 1.23
C ILE A 67 15.59 -31.70 0.37
N SER A 68 16.48 -30.74 0.12
CA SER A 68 17.73 -30.95 -0.65
C SER A 68 18.63 -32.03 -0.04
N ILE A 69 18.71 -32.09 1.29
CA ILE A 69 19.47 -33.13 2.02
C ILE A 69 18.83 -34.51 1.84
N VAL A 70 17.50 -34.60 1.94
CA VAL A 70 16.75 -35.86 1.75
C VAL A 70 16.93 -36.39 0.33
N GLU A 71 16.81 -35.53 -0.68
CA GLU A 71 16.98 -35.87 -2.09
C GLU A 71 18.36 -36.45 -2.41
N LYS A 72 19.40 -35.93 -1.74
CA LYS A 72 20.78 -36.42 -1.92
C LYS A 72 21.02 -37.81 -1.29
N ASN A 73 20.27 -38.16 -0.24
CA ASN A 73 20.50 -39.38 0.54
C ASN A 73 19.24 -40.26 0.72
N PRO A 74 18.59 -40.74 -0.38
CA PRO A 74 17.30 -41.43 -0.31
C PRO A 74 17.34 -42.73 0.54
N ASN A 75 18.46 -43.45 0.52
CA ASN A 75 18.64 -44.69 1.29
C ASN A 75 18.58 -44.47 2.82
N LYS A 76 18.93 -43.27 3.29
CA LYS A 76 18.95 -42.93 4.72
C LYS A 76 17.56 -42.55 5.22
N PHE A 77 16.81 -41.77 4.44
CA PHE A 77 15.55 -41.17 4.88
C PHE A 77 14.31 -41.95 4.46
N LYS A 78 14.37 -42.75 3.38
CA LYS A 78 13.27 -43.60 2.89
C LYS A 78 11.94 -42.83 2.71
N ILE A 79 12.02 -41.58 2.28
CA ILE A 79 10.86 -40.73 1.99
C ILE A 79 10.42 -40.99 0.54
N ASP A 80 9.11 -41.10 0.33
CA ASP A 80 8.54 -41.34 -1.01
C ASP A 80 8.54 -40.07 -1.86
N ASN A 81 8.64 -40.22 -3.19
CA ASN A 81 8.59 -39.08 -4.12
C ASN A 81 7.29 -38.28 -4.03
N LYS A 82 6.16 -38.93 -3.75
CA LYS A 82 4.87 -38.25 -3.53
C LYS A 82 4.93 -37.35 -2.30
N GLU A 83 5.57 -37.83 -1.25
CA GLU A 83 5.75 -37.05 -0.02
C GLU A 83 6.68 -35.87 -0.25
N LEU A 84 7.86 -36.08 -0.87
CA LEU A 84 8.76 -34.99 -1.26
C LEU A 84 8.06 -33.92 -2.10
N SER A 85 7.26 -34.34 -3.09
CA SER A 85 6.47 -33.43 -3.92
C SER A 85 5.48 -32.61 -3.08
N SER A 86 4.82 -33.25 -2.10
CA SER A 86 3.89 -32.56 -1.19
C SER A 86 4.60 -31.58 -0.26
N ARG A 87 5.82 -31.90 0.19
CA ARG A 87 6.67 -31.01 0.98
C ARG A 87 7.06 -29.76 0.18
N ARG A 88 7.46 -29.94 -1.09
CA ARG A 88 7.79 -28.84 -2.00
C ARG A 88 6.60 -27.93 -2.26
N GLN A 89 5.45 -28.53 -2.57
CA GLN A 89 4.20 -27.79 -2.81
C GLN A 89 3.80 -26.93 -1.61
N PHE A 90 3.96 -27.43 -0.39
CA PHE A 90 3.69 -26.65 0.81
C PHE A 90 4.60 -25.41 0.92
N ILE A 91 5.91 -25.58 0.69
CA ILE A 91 6.87 -24.48 0.73
C ILE A 91 6.52 -23.44 -0.34
N ASP A 92 6.27 -23.87 -1.57
CA ASP A 92 5.99 -22.97 -2.70
C ASP A 92 4.69 -22.18 -2.48
N ALA A 93 3.62 -22.84 -2.06
CA ALA A 93 2.34 -22.19 -1.77
C ALA A 93 2.48 -21.15 -0.64
N THR A 94 3.21 -21.50 0.43
CA THR A 94 3.42 -20.59 1.55
C THR A 94 4.27 -19.38 1.14
N ARG A 95 5.32 -19.61 0.33
CA ARG A 95 6.19 -18.57 -0.20
C ARG A 95 5.43 -17.59 -1.09
N GLU A 96 4.54 -18.09 -1.94
CA GLU A 96 3.68 -17.24 -2.78
C GLU A 96 2.79 -16.32 -1.93
N GLU A 97 2.19 -16.86 -0.88
CA GLU A 97 1.32 -16.09 0.01
C GLU A 97 2.08 -15.02 0.80
N VAL A 98 3.23 -15.39 1.38
CA VAL A 98 4.14 -14.46 2.08
C VAL A 98 4.56 -13.32 1.14
N LYS A 99 4.94 -13.66 -0.09
CA LYS A 99 5.30 -12.68 -1.12
C LYS A 99 4.14 -11.73 -1.43
N SER A 100 2.93 -12.26 -1.62
CA SER A 100 1.74 -11.45 -1.89
C SER A 100 1.48 -10.42 -0.78
N MET A 101 1.58 -10.82 0.49
CA MET A 101 1.41 -9.91 1.63
C MET A 101 2.53 -8.85 1.68
N LYS A 102 3.79 -9.24 1.43
CA LYS A 102 4.93 -8.29 1.39
C LYS A 102 4.76 -7.25 0.29
N ASP A 103 4.39 -7.68 -0.91
CA ASP A 103 4.21 -6.79 -2.07
C ASP A 103 3.09 -5.76 -1.81
N ALA A 104 1.98 -6.20 -1.21
CA ALA A 104 0.90 -5.30 -0.79
C ALA A 104 1.39 -4.23 0.20
N CYS A 105 2.17 -4.63 1.21
CA CYS A 105 2.76 -3.68 2.17
C CYS A 105 3.71 -2.67 1.52
N MET A 106 4.49 -3.08 0.54
CA MET A 106 5.41 -2.17 -0.15
C MET A 106 4.68 -1.15 -1.01
N ILE A 107 3.62 -1.55 -1.72
CA ILE A 107 2.84 -0.65 -2.59
C ILE A 107 2.15 0.45 -1.78
N ILE A 108 1.52 0.07 -0.67
CA ILE A 108 0.76 0.98 0.18
C ILE A 108 1.65 2.03 0.85
N ASN A 109 2.81 1.64 1.37
CA ASN A 109 3.73 2.58 2.01
C ASN A 109 4.23 3.65 1.02
N ARG A 110 4.50 3.26 -0.23
CA ARG A 110 4.89 4.20 -1.30
C ARG A 110 3.80 5.23 -1.61
N ASN A 111 2.53 4.86 -1.48
CA ASN A 111 1.41 5.80 -1.72
C ASN A 111 1.29 6.84 -0.60
N ARG A 112 1.56 6.48 0.66
CA ARG A 112 1.55 7.42 1.80
C ARG A 112 2.66 8.48 1.68
N ASP A 113 3.88 8.07 1.33
CA ASP A 113 5.01 9.00 1.11
C ASP A 113 4.70 10.07 0.03
N ARG A 114 3.98 9.67 -1.02
CA ARG A 114 3.56 10.58 -2.09
C ARG A 114 2.52 11.60 -1.64
N ASP A 115 1.52 11.17 -0.85
CA ASP A 115 0.48 12.09 -0.32
C ASP A 115 1.08 13.13 0.64
N ILE A 116 2.03 12.71 1.49
CA ILE A 116 2.73 13.59 2.44
C ILE A 116 3.50 14.70 1.72
N THR A 117 4.21 14.38 0.62
CA THR A 117 5.00 15.37 -0.13
C THR A 117 4.11 16.32 -0.95
N ALA A 118 2.94 15.86 -1.40
CA ALA A 118 2.00 16.65 -2.21
C ALA A 118 1.18 17.67 -1.39
N ARG A 119 1.13 17.53 -0.05
CA ARG A 119 0.37 18.41 0.86
C ARG A 119 1.22 19.49 1.54
N GLN A 120 2.46 19.75 1.11
CA GLN A 120 3.17 20.93 1.62
C GLN A 120 2.44 22.20 1.17
N PRO A 121 1.90 23.03 2.08
CA PRO A 121 1.46 24.37 1.71
C PRO A 121 2.71 25.13 1.27
N LEU A 122 2.71 25.68 0.06
CA LEU A 122 3.66 26.71 -0.33
C LEU A 122 3.41 27.89 0.62
N LEU A 123 4.21 28.02 1.68
CA LEU A 123 4.21 29.21 2.50
C LEU A 123 4.91 30.30 1.67
N ASP A 124 4.12 31.05 0.90
CA ASP A 124 4.54 32.34 0.35
C ASP A 124 4.82 33.28 1.52
N ASN A 125 6.11 33.40 1.85
CA ASN A 125 6.60 34.27 2.89
C ASN A 125 6.63 35.71 2.33
N CYS A 126 5.50 36.41 2.43
CA CYS A 126 5.48 37.87 2.31
C CYS A 126 6.07 38.48 3.59
N GLU A 127 7.29 39.05 3.51
CA GLU A 127 7.59 40.40 4.02
C GLU A 127 9.04 40.85 3.71
N ASN A 128 9.11 41.86 2.83
CA ASN A 128 9.97 43.07 2.81
C ASN A 128 11.48 43.03 3.10
N GLY A 129 12.27 43.48 2.09
CA GLY A 129 13.61 44.04 2.32
C GLY A 129 14.46 44.36 1.07
N GLY A 130 14.16 45.45 0.34
CA GLY A 130 15.14 46.33 -0.32
C GLY A 130 15.82 45.92 -1.64
N GLY A 131 15.50 46.63 -2.74
CA GLY A 131 16.30 46.66 -3.98
C GLY A 131 15.63 47.42 -5.15
N SER A 132 16.18 48.59 -5.49
CA SER A 132 15.72 49.60 -6.47
C SER A 132 15.79 49.19 -7.97
N PRO A 133 15.23 49.99 -8.91
CA PRO A 133 14.56 49.52 -10.13
C PRO A 133 15.42 49.52 -11.41
N HIS A 134 15.02 48.72 -12.41
CA HIS A 134 15.59 48.80 -13.77
C HIS A 134 14.52 48.69 -14.89
N GLN A 135 14.16 49.87 -15.40
CA GLN A 135 13.81 50.29 -16.77
C GLN A 135 13.05 49.39 -17.77
N GLN A 136 11.90 49.90 -18.21
CA GLN A 136 11.08 49.46 -19.35
C GLN A 136 11.68 49.83 -20.72
N SER A 137 11.52 48.95 -21.72
CA SER A 137 10.82 49.24 -23.00
C SER A 137 11.04 48.14 -24.07
N LYS A 138 9.94 47.58 -24.61
CA LYS A 138 9.46 47.77 -26.01
C LYS A 138 8.31 46.81 -26.34
N ASN A 139 7.29 47.40 -26.95
CA ASN A 139 5.98 46.85 -27.32
C ASN A 139 6.04 45.85 -28.48
N PHE A 140 5.11 44.87 -28.49
CA PHE A 140 4.41 44.45 -29.71
C PHE A 140 2.92 44.25 -29.41
N ILE A 141 2.12 45.07 -30.08
CA ILE A 141 0.67 44.96 -30.27
C ILE A 141 0.48 44.09 -31.53
N ASN A 142 -0.37 43.06 -31.53
CA ASN A 142 -1.33 42.84 -32.63
C ASN A 142 -2.42 41.76 -32.36
N ASN A 143 -3.64 42.27 -32.22
CA ASN A 143 -4.93 41.88 -32.79
C ASN A 143 -5.58 40.48 -32.63
N ASN A 144 -6.80 40.61 -32.09
CA ASN A 144 -8.01 39.80 -32.14
C ASN A 144 -8.61 39.65 -33.57
N CYS A 145 -9.39 38.58 -33.81
CA CYS A 145 -10.45 38.51 -34.84
C CYS A 145 -11.48 37.42 -34.41
N ILE A 146 -12.65 37.79 -33.86
CA ILE A 146 -14.01 37.92 -34.50
C ILE A 146 -14.63 36.54 -34.81
N ILE A 147 -15.83 36.17 -34.33
CA ILE A 147 -17.22 36.41 -34.83
C ILE A 147 -18.15 36.08 -33.62
N GLY A 148 -19.23 36.76 -33.22
CA GLY A 148 -20.18 37.63 -33.89
C GLY A 148 -21.58 36.96 -33.95
N ASN A 149 -22.48 37.30 -33.00
CA ASN A 149 -23.97 37.27 -33.04
C ASN A 149 -24.47 37.39 -31.57
N GLY A 150 -25.30 38.32 -31.11
CA GLY A 150 -26.15 39.34 -31.73
C GLY A 150 -27.50 39.37 -31.00
N SER A 151 -27.82 40.50 -30.32
CA SER A 151 -29.19 40.99 -29.99
C SER A 151 -29.97 40.26 -28.85
N SER A 152 -30.69 40.86 -27.90
CA SER A 152 -31.15 42.23 -27.57
C SER A 152 -31.60 42.29 -26.09
N GLY A 153 -31.77 43.51 -25.55
CA GLY A 153 -32.17 43.84 -24.17
C GLY A 153 -33.53 43.29 -23.71
N GLY A 154 -34.02 43.51 -22.49
CA GLY A 154 -33.61 44.38 -21.39
C GLY A 154 -34.68 44.29 -20.28
N THR A 155 -34.39 44.97 -19.16
CA THR A 155 -35.33 45.45 -18.13
C THR A 155 -35.88 44.49 -17.06
N GLN A 156 -35.72 44.96 -15.82
CA GLN A 156 -36.21 44.48 -14.52
C GLN A 156 -37.74 44.50 -14.42
N HIS A 157 -38.33 43.60 -13.62
CA HIS A 157 -39.29 43.94 -12.54
C HIS A 157 -39.75 42.72 -11.72
N HIS A 158 -39.68 42.87 -10.39
CA HIS A 158 -40.62 42.44 -9.33
C HIS A 158 -41.36 41.08 -9.37
N GLY A 159 -41.32 40.36 -8.23
CA GLY A 159 -42.55 39.80 -7.64
C GLY A 159 -42.51 38.38 -7.07
N ASN A 160 -42.33 38.30 -5.75
CA ASN A 160 -43.00 37.41 -4.77
C ASN A 160 -42.84 35.87 -4.79
N ASN A 161 -42.17 35.40 -3.73
CA ASN A 161 -42.64 34.46 -2.70
C ASN A 161 -43.68 33.39 -3.08
N THR A 162 -43.35 32.12 -2.80
CA THR A 162 -44.22 31.22 -2.02
C THR A 162 -43.36 30.17 -1.31
N LEU A 163 -43.36 30.23 0.03
CA LEU A 163 -43.00 29.13 0.90
C LEU A 163 -43.88 27.93 0.60
N ASN A 164 -43.34 26.70 0.68
CA ASN A 164 -44.13 25.63 1.27
C ASN A 164 -43.25 24.75 2.14
N ASN A 165 -43.57 24.75 3.43
CA ASN A 165 -43.00 23.93 4.49
C ASN A 165 -44.16 23.18 5.13
N ASN A 166 -43.89 21.92 5.49
CA ASN A 166 -44.68 21.03 6.36
C ASN A 166 -46.01 20.52 5.76
N ASN A 167 -46.47 19.31 6.02
CA ASN A 167 -46.41 18.52 7.26
C ASN A 167 -46.63 17.03 6.93
#